data_AF-A0A949NDR0-F1
#
_entry.id   AF-A0A949NDR0-F1
#
_cell.length_a   1.000
_cell.length_b   1.000
_cell.length_c   1.000
_cell.angle_alpha   90.00
_cell.angle_beta   90.00
_cell.angle_gamma   90.00
#
_symmetry.space_group_name_H-M   'P 1'
#
loop_
_entity.id
_entity.type
_entity.pdbx_description
1 polymer ?
#
loop_
_entity_poly.entity_id
_entity_poly.type
_entity_poly.pdbx_seq_one_letter_code
_entity_poly.pdbx_strand_id
1 'polypeptide(L)'
;MNRFWPMLVVAPGFALAACSPAAKPPAGLSAHAQSVSTLQRVNTQANACWLKDSDFKNYGIVPELDTTSTPRVLIIPRGKPQSLPQAVIVASAGGAQFYGPLSTSPLAGRINSDISRWASGATGC
;
A
#
# COMPACT_ATOMS: atom_id res chain seq x y z
N MET A 1 -1.29 -52.41 -40.91
CA MET A 1 -0.15 -51.47 -40.88
C MET A 1 -0.66 -50.15 -40.34
N ASN A 2 -0.46 -49.91 -39.05
CA ASN A 2 -1.05 -48.79 -38.30
C ASN A 2 -0.22 -47.51 -38.52
N ARG A 3 -0.84 -46.40 -38.93
CA ARG A 3 -0.22 -45.07 -38.90
C ARG A 3 -0.80 -44.30 -37.71
N PHE A 4 0.04 -44.12 -36.69
CA PHE A 4 -0.27 -43.39 -35.47
C PHE A 4 -0.19 -41.88 -35.71
N TRP A 5 -1.20 -41.16 -35.23
CA TRP A 5 -1.35 -39.70 -35.24
C TRP A 5 -0.97 -39.19 -33.83
N PRO A 6 -0.02 -38.26 -33.67
CA PRO A 6 0.16 -37.58 -32.39
C PRO A 6 -0.68 -36.29 -32.38
N MET A 7 -1.74 -36.28 -31.57
CA MET A 7 -2.42 -35.05 -31.14
C MET A 7 -1.50 -34.32 -30.17
N LEU A 8 -1.16 -33.07 -30.50
CA LEU A 8 -0.37 -32.18 -29.67
C LEU A 8 -1.34 -31.48 -28.69
N VAL A 9 -1.34 -31.92 -27.43
CA VAL A 9 -2.16 -31.33 -26.35
C VAL A 9 -1.41 -30.13 -25.79
N VAL A 10 -1.94 -28.92 -26.02
CA VAL A 10 -1.47 -27.69 -25.38
C VAL A 10 -2.22 -27.52 -24.06
N ALA A 11 -1.51 -27.64 -22.94
CA ALA A 11 -2.05 -27.40 -21.61
C ALA A 11 -1.97 -25.91 -21.24
N PRO A 12 -3.06 -25.26 -20.76
CA PRO A 12 -3.00 -23.90 -20.23
C PRO A 12 -2.47 -23.90 -18.79
N GLY A 13 -1.35 -23.22 -18.57
CA GLY A 13 -0.77 -23.01 -17.24
C GLY A 13 -1.55 -21.95 -16.46
N PHE A 14 -2.26 -22.38 -15.42
CA PHE A 14 -2.81 -21.48 -14.41
C PHE A 14 -1.65 -20.93 -13.55
N ALA A 15 -1.36 -19.64 -13.69
CA ALA A 15 -0.47 -18.93 -12.77
C ALA A 15 -1.18 -18.73 -11.44
N LEU A 16 -0.84 -19.55 -10.44
CA LEU A 16 -1.28 -19.38 -9.06
C LEU A 16 -0.64 -18.09 -8.51
N ALA A 17 -1.48 -17.10 -8.20
CA ALA A 17 -1.07 -15.92 -7.45
C ALA A 17 -0.55 -16.35 -6.08
N ALA A 18 0.75 -16.15 -5.83
CA ALA A 18 1.37 -16.46 -4.56
C ALA A 18 0.91 -15.44 -3.50
N CYS A 19 0.12 -15.87 -2.52
CA CYS A 19 -0.03 -15.14 -1.27
C CYS A 19 1.29 -15.22 -0.50
N SER A 20 2.11 -14.17 -0.59
CA SER A 20 3.29 -14.04 0.27
C SER A 20 2.85 -13.77 1.71
N PRO A 21 3.39 -14.48 2.71
CA PRO A 21 3.12 -14.17 4.11
C PRO A 21 3.60 -12.74 4.43
N ALA A 22 2.79 -11.99 5.18
CA ALA A 22 3.17 -10.66 5.64
C ALA A 22 4.51 -10.74 6.40
N ALA A 23 5.43 -9.82 6.09
CA ALA A 23 6.75 -9.79 6.70
C ALA A 23 6.61 -9.76 8.23
N LYS A 24 7.28 -10.71 8.91
CA LYS A 24 7.27 -10.77 10.37
C LYS A 24 7.98 -9.52 10.91
N PRO A 25 7.34 -8.75 11.81
CA PRO A 25 7.97 -7.55 12.34
C PRO A 25 9.25 -7.88 13.12
N PRO A 26 10.26 -7.00 13.12
CA PRO A 26 11.51 -7.21 13.84
C PRO A 26 11.24 -7.42 15.33
N ALA A 27 11.87 -8.46 15.88
CA ALA A 27 11.75 -8.81 17.30
C ALA A 27 12.36 -7.70 18.17
N GLY A 28 11.66 -7.32 19.25
CA GLY A 28 12.16 -6.37 20.26
C GLY A 28 11.66 -4.92 20.12
N LEU A 29 10.93 -4.56 19.06
CA LEU A 29 10.26 -3.27 18.98
C LEU A 29 8.88 -3.30 19.66
N SER A 30 8.49 -2.20 20.30
CA SER A 30 7.11 -2.01 20.77
C SER A 30 6.15 -1.95 19.56
N ALA A 31 4.89 -2.31 19.77
CA ALA A 31 3.86 -2.23 18.72
C ALA A 31 3.76 -0.82 18.12
N HIS A 32 3.91 0.22 18.95
CA HIS A 32 3.95 1.61 18.51
C HIS A 32 5.15 1.89 17.59
N ALA A 33 6.36 1.48 17.98
CA ALA A 33 7.55 1.65 17.14
C ALA A 33 7.44 0.89 15.81
N GLN A 34 6.80 -0.28 15.81
CA GLN A 34 6.51 -1.03 14.59
C GLN A 34 5.51 -0.29 13.68
N SER A 35 4.43 0.27 14.23
CA SER A 35 3.48 1.11 13.49
C SER A 35 4.16 2.33 12.86
N VAL A 36 5.00 3.05 13.62
CA VAL A 36 5.77 4.19 13.11
C VAL A 36 6.69 3.76 11.97
N SER A 37 7.44 2.68 12.14
CA SER A 37 8.33 2.14 11.10
C SER A 37 7.56 1.77 9.82
N THR A 38 6.40 1.13 9.95
CA THR A 38 5.55 0.77 8.81
C THR A 38 5.01 2.01 8.10
N LEU A 39 4.49 3.00 8.83
CA LEU A 39 4.01 4.23 8.22
C LEU A 39 5.12 5.06 7.60
N GLN A 40 6.33 5.02 8.14
CA GLN A 40 7.46 5.72 7.54
C GLN A 40 7.82 5.13 6.18
N ARG A 41 7.79 3.79 6.02
CA ARG A 41 7.93 3.14 4.71
C ARG A 41 6.84 3.57 3.74
N VAL A 42 5.58 3.52 4.17
CA VAL A 42 4.43 3.94 3.36
C VAL A 42 4.55 5.41 2.94
N ASN A 43 4.90 6.30 3.87
CA ASN A 43 5.08 7.73 3.60
C ASN A 43 6.19 7.98 2.58
N THR A 44 7.34 7.31 2.71
CA THR A 44 8.45 7.46 1.77
C THR A 44 8.04 7.07 0.35
N GLN A 45 7.38 5.92 0.18
CA GLN A 45 6.96 5.46 -1.14
C GLN A 45 5.81 6.30 -1.70
N ALA A 46 4.84 6.70 -0.88
CA ALA A 46 3.76 7.60 -1.29
C ALA A 46 4.30 8.94 -1.81
N ASN A 47 5.29 9.54 -1.14
CA ASN A 47 5.92 10.76 -1.62
C ASN A 47 6.68 10.54 -2.94
N ALA A 48 7.39 9.42 -3.07
CA ALA A 48 8.14 9.11 -4.29
C ALA A 48 7.24 8.84 -5.51
N CYS A 49 6.09 8.19 -5.28
CA CYS A 49 5.19 7.72 -6.34
C CYS A 49 4.01 8.64 -6.58
N TRP A 50 3.18 8.90 -5.58
CA TRP A 50 1.92 9.63 -5.78
C TRP A 50 2.15 11.11 -6.11
N LEU A 51 3.22 11.76 -5.64
CA LEU A 51 3.45 13.18 -5.98
C LEU A 51 3.73 13.41 -7.48
N LYS A 52 4.28 12.40 -8.17
CA LYS A 52 4.57 12.44 -9.61
C LYS A 52 3.43 11.89 -10.45
N ASP A 53 2.42 11.31 -9.81
CA ASP A 53 1.35 10.61 -10.47
C ASP A 53 0.19 11.53 -10.85
N SER A 54 -0.33 11.37 -12.06
CA SER A 54 -1.42 12.19 -12.59
C SER A 54 -2.73 12.04 -11.81
N ASP A 55 -3.00 10.85 -11.27
CA ASP A 55 -4.22 10.56 -10.51
C ASP A 55 -4.18 11.22 -9.14
N PHE A 56 -2.98 11.40 -8.59
CA PHE A 56 -2.76 11.96 -7.26
C PHE A 56 -2.42 13.46 -7.29
N LYS A 57 -2.44 14.10 -8.46
CA LYS A 57 -2.02 15.49 -8.65
C LYS A 57 -2.81 16.55 -7.84
N ASN A 58 -3.98 16.18 -7.32
CA ASN A 58 -4.80 17.08 -6.52
C ASN A 58 -4.61 16.88 -5.02
N TYR A 59 -3.72 15.97 -4.60
CA TYR A 59 -3.52 15.63 -3.21
C TYR A 59 -2.11 15.94 -2.72
N GLY A 60 -2.00 16.24 -1.43
CA GLY A 60 -0.76 16.34 -0.66
C GLY A 60 -0.72 15.25 0.41
N ILE A 61 0.49 14.98 0.92
CA ILE A 61 0.75 13.97 1.94
C ILE A 61 1.32 14.69 3.17
N VAL A 62 0.73 14.44 4.35
CA VAL A 62 1.20 15.00 5.62
C VAL A 62 1.49 13.85 6.59
N PRO A 63 2.76 13.65 7.01
CA PRO A 63 3.09 12.63 8.00
C PRO A 63 2.86 13.14 9.43
N GLU A 64 2.14 12.36 10.23
CA GLU A 64 1.95 12.53 11.67
C GLU A 64 2.50 11.30 12.40
N LEU A 65 3.82 11.12 12.34
CA LEU A 65 4.53 9.93 12.85
C LEU A 65 5.03 10.09 14.29
N ASP A 66 5.37 11.31 14.68
CA ASP A 66 5.85 11.63 16.03
C ASP A 66 4.68 12.04 16.92
N THR A 67 3.97 11.03 17.45
CA THR A 67 2.83 11.24 18.33
C THR A 67 2.83 10.21 19.45
N THR A 68 2.39 10.61 20.65
CA THR A 68 2.13 9.68 21.75
C THR A 68 0.90 8.79 21.49
N SER A 69 0.10 9.13 20.48
CA SER A 69 -1.12 8.42 20.09
C SER A 69 -0.90 7.50 18.87
N THR A 70 -1.97 7.15 18.14
CA THR A 70 -1.85 6.34 16.92
C THR A 70 -1.24 7.17 15.79
N PRO A 71 -0.03 6.80 15.29
CA PRO A 71 0.60 7.50 14.18
C PRO A 71 -0.24 7.34 12.91
N ARG A 72 -0.16 8.34 12.02
CA ARG A 72 -0.93 8.34 10.77
C ARG A 72 -0.24 9.12 9.66
N VAL A 73 -0.66 8.86 8.42
CA VAL A 73 -0.32 9.67 7.25
C VAL A 73 -1.62 10.20 6.66
N LEU A 74 -1.72 11.51 6.49
CA LEU A 74 -2.90 12.16 5.96
C LEU A 74 -2.74 12.43 4.48
N ILE A 75 -3.80 12.19 3.72
CA ILE A 75 -3.96 12.64 2.35
C ILE A 75 -4.93 13.81 2.35
N ILE A 76 -4.47 14.96 1.90
CA ILE A 76 -5.20 16.22 1.93
C ILE A 76 -5.31 16.81 0.53
N PRO A 77 -6.23 17.73 0.25
CA PRO A 77 -6.17 18.59 -0.92
C PRO A 77 -4.80 19.29 -1.03
N ARG A 78 -4.22 19.27 -2.23
CA ARG A 78 -2.91 19.88 -2.50
C ARG A 78 -2.93 21.38 -2.21
N GLY A 79 -1.86 21.87 -1.57
CA GLY A 79 -1.72 23.27 -1.20
C GLY A 79 -2.62 23.73 -0.03
N LYS A 80 -3.33 22.82 0.64
CA LYS A 80 -4.23 23.14 1.75
C LYS A 80 -3.91 22.32 3.01
N PRO A 81 -2.76 22.54 3.67
CA PRO A 81 -2.30 21.74 4.81
C PRO A 81 -3.26 21.71 6.01
N GLN A 82 -4.11 22.73 6.17
CA GLN A 82 -5.08 22.84 7.26
C GLN A 82 -6.48 22.31 6.90
N SER A 83 -6.65 21.76 5.70
CA SER A 83 -7.95 21.24 5.27
C SER A 83 -8.21 19.82 5.79
N LEU A 84 -9.47 19.42 5.79
CA LEU A 84 -9.87 18.10 6.25
C LEU A 84 -9.24 16.99 5.39
N PRO A 85 -8.70 15.92 6.01
CA PRO A 85 -8.15 14.78 5.29
C PRO A 85 -9.21 14.11 4.39
N GLN A 86 -8.79 13.80 3.16
CA GLN A 86 -9.53 12.99 2.20
C GLN A 86 -9.23 11.50 2.38
N ALA A 87 -8.06 11.17 2.94
CA ALA A 87 -7.80 9.87 3.51
C ALA A 87 -6.89 9.98 4.73
N VAL A 88 -7.04 9.03 5.64
CA VAL A 88 -6.12 8.81 6.75
C VAL A 88 -5.61 7.40 6.65
N ILE A 89 -4.29 7.24 6.63
CA ILE A 89 -3.60 5.97 6.56
C ILE A 89 -3.02 5.70 7.95
N VAL A 90 -3.32 4.53 8.49
CA VAL A 90 -2.77 4.03 9.76
C VAL A 90 -2.06 2.71 9.51
N ALA A 91 -1.13 2.34 10.39
CA ALA A 91 -0.49 1.04 10.32
C ALA A 91 -0.42 0.35 11.68
N SER A 92 -0.38 -0.97 11.62
CA SER A 92 -0.04 -1.86 12.72
C SER A 92 1.25 -2.62 12.41
N ALA A 93 1.64 -3.52 13.31
CA ALA A 93 2.86 -4.33 13.17
C ALA A 93 2.90 -5.24 11.93
N GLY A 94 1.78 -5.44 11.21
CA GLY A 94 1.71 -6.34 10.07
C GLY A 94 1.00 -5.80 8.82
N GLY A 95 0.61 -4.53 8.78
CA GLY A 95 -0.09 -3.97 7.64
C GLY A 95 -0.50 -2.51 7.80
N ALA A 96 -0.96 -1.92 6.69
CA ALA A 96 -1.53 -0.58 6.65
C ALA A 96 -2.97 -0.62 6.14
N GLN A 97 -3.77 0.32 6.60
CA GLN A 97 -5.15 0.51 6.19
C GLN A 97 -5.42 1.99 6.02
N PHE A 98 -6.40 2.33 5.19
CA PHE A 98 -6.84 3.71 5.06
C PHE A 98 -8.36 3.84 5.15
N TYR A 99 -8.81 5.01 5.58
CA TYR A 99 -10.21 5.38 5.69
C TYR A 99 -10.43 6.83 5.27
N GLY A 100 -11.69 7.21 5.06
CA GLY A 100 -12.09 8.58 4.69
C GLY A 100 -12.68 8.67 3.29
N PRO A 101 -12.98 9.89 2.79
CA PRO A 101 -13.64 10.10 1.49
C PRO A 101 -13.06 9.34 0.31
N LEU A 102 -11.74 9.13 0.24
CA LEU A 102 -11.13 8.40 -0.87
C LEU A 102 -11.45 6.91 -0.87
N SER A 103 -11.97 6.32 0.23
CA SER A 103 -12.30 4.89 0.30
C SER A 103 -13.49 4.51 -0.58
N THR A 104 -14.29 5.49 -0.99
CA THR A 104 -15.42 5.32 -1.92
C THR A 104 -15.12 5.89 -3.31
N SER A 105 -13.90 6.38 -3.53
CA SER A 105 -13.47 6.94 -4.82
C SER A 105 -12.90 5.85 -5.75
N PRO A 106 -12.78 6.14 -7.06
CA PRO A 106 -12.07 5.25 -7.99
C PRO A 106 -10.61 4.98 -7.59
N LEU A 107 -9.98 5.84 -6.78
CA LEU A 107 -8.61 5.64 -6.30
C LEU A 107 -8.50 4.62 -5.16
N ALA A 108 -9.62 4.18 -4.57
CA ALA A 108 -9.61 3.35 -3.37
C ALA A 108 -8.82 2.04 -3.56
N GLY A 109 -9.04 1.36 -4.68
CA GLY A 109 -8.34 0.11 -5.00
C GLY A 109 -6.83 0.32 -5.17
N ARG A 110 -6.45 1.42 -5.82
CA ARG A 110 -5.05 1.78 -6.02
C ARG A 110 -4.35 2.11 -4.71
N ILE A 111 -4.97 2.94 -3.86
CA ILE A 111 -4.45 3.30 -2.54
C ILE A 111 -4.24 2.02 -1.70
N ASN A 112 -5.25 1.15 -1.62
CA ASN A 112 -5.14 -0.11 -0.86
C ASN A 112 -4.01 -1.01 -1.35
N SER A 113 -3.87 -1.17 -2.67
CA SER A 113 -2.80 -1.99 -3.26
C SER A 113 -1.41 -1.44 -2.92
N ASP A 114 -1.23 -0.13 -3.12
CA ASP A 114 0.05 0.54 -2.86
C ASP A 114 0.44 0.49 -1.38
N ILE A 115 -0.45 0.89 -0.46
CA ILE A 115 -0.12 0.89 0.97
C ILE A 115 0.12 -0.52 1.51
N SER A 116 -0.58 -1.54 1.00
CA SER A 116 -0.37 -2.93 1.43
C SER A 116 1.00 -3.44 0.98
N ARG A 117 1.37 -3.14 -0.26
CA ARG A 117 2.69 -3.48 -0.85
C ARG A 117 3.82 -2.76 -0.10
N TRP A 118 3.68 -1.48 0.17
CA TRP A 118 4.72 -0.70 0.86
C TRP A 118 4.82 -1.04 2.35
N ALA A 119 3.70 -1.37 3.01
CA ALA A 119 3.72 -1.81 4.40
C ALA A 119 4.51 -3.11 4.59
N SER A 120 4.44 -4.03 3.62
CA SER A 120 5.23 -5.28 3.60
C SER A 120 6.68 -5.10 3.16
N GLY A 121 7.09 -3.88 2.78
CA GLY A 121 8.47 -3.52 2.49
C GLY A 121 8.84 -3.50 1.00
N ALA A 122 7.89 -3.72 0.09
CA ALA A 122 8.16 -3.50 -1.33
C ALA A 122 8.37 -2.00 -1.62
N THR A 123 9.13 -1.73 -2.67
CA THR A 123 9.56 -0.39 -3.06
C THR A 123 9.11 -0.08 -4.49
N GLY A 124 9.08 1.20 -4.83
CA GLY A 124 8.71 1.65 -6.16
C GLY A 124 7.20 1.85 -6.33
N CYS A 125 6.88 2.38 -7.51
CA CYS A 125 5.54 2.58 -8.02
C CYS A 125 5.22 1.31 -8.83
#